data_AF-A0A9R0NYD1-F1
#
_entry.id   AF-A0A9R0NYD1-F1
#
_cell.length_a   1.000
_cell.length_b   1.000
_cell.length_c   1.000
_cell.angle_alpha   90.00
_cell.angle_beta   90.00
_cell.angle_gamma   90.00
#
_symmetry.space_group_name_H-M   'P 1'
#
loop_
_entity.id
_entity.type
_entity.pdbx_description
1 polymer ?
#
loop_
_entity_poly.entity_id
_entity_poly.type
_entity_poly.pdbx_seq_one_letter_code
_entity_poly.pdbx_strand_id
1 'polypeptide(L)'
;MATITPFAVLALIGAVAGSVAAWLLLRRDRYAEVVHPVTVRGAIDPVTERKIFADEREVRLAGVHEFAALADRDPALRQDFVDQFFVQLGYGWPESAAWQAKLWPVLRMRLRRESPEFWPGMDLHPKPMVLHEVDLRGCEVRNAFFSRVRFVGDARFDGAVFAGPVSFEGSCFARHVSFAGTRFGADADFERTTFTGTAAFPRITTHGQLWFDAARFSARTDFTGAAFSDDVSFDCAGFAGPVTFRDARCAADLLFGGARFSGHADFTGATAADFFLTGARARTDAHVRRTWPPGWVLGPPRPRKPGHWADLTRA
;
A
#
# COMPACT_ATOMS: atom_id res chain seq x y z
N MET A 1 7.68 42.91 26.39
CA MET A 1 8.68 42.29 25.49
C MET A 1 9.27 41.09 26.20
N ALA A 2 8.80 39.89 25.90
CA ALA A 2 9.38 38.65 26.43
C ALA A 2 10.21 38.01 25.32
N THR A 3 11.52 38.01 25.50
CA THR A 3 12.51 37.38 24.63
C THR A 3 12.46 35.87 24.79
N ILE A 4 11.97 35.17 23.78
CA ILE A 4 12.04 33.70 23.68
C ILE A 4 13.48 33.34 23.33
N THR A 5 14.13 32.55 24.19
CA THR A 5 15.52 32.10 24.01
C THR A 5 15.63 30.96 22.99
N PRO A 6 16.76 30.80 22.27
CA PRO A 6 16.91 29.86 21.15
C PRO A 6 16.77 28.38 21.53
N PHE A 7 16.82 28.05 22.82
CA PHE A 7 16.69 26.69 23.33
C PHE A 7 15.23 26.18 23.35
N ALA A 8 14.23 27.06 23.38
CA ALA A 8 12.82 26.65 23.36
C ALA A 8 12.35 26.14 22.00
N VAL A 9 13.02 26.53 20.90
CA VAL A 9 12.69 26.09 19.54
C VAL A 9 13.27 24.70 19.23
N LEU A 10 14.39 24.33 19.83
CA LEU A 10 15.02 23.02 19.66
C LEU A 10 14.30 21.89 20.44
N ALA A 11 13.62 22.21 21.55
CA ALA A 11 12.84 21.24 22.30
C ALA A 11 11.57 20.79 21.56
N LEU A 12 10.99 21.64 20.70
CA LEU A 12 9.80 21.29 19.92
C LEU A 12 10.12 20.41 18.70
N ILE A 13 11.31 20.55 18.10
CA ILE A 13 11.77 19.71 16.97
C ILE A 13 12.23 18.33 17.47
N GLY A 14 12.84 18.26 18.66
CA GLY A 14 13.25 17.00 19.28
C GLY A 14 12.07 16.15 19.78
N ALA A 15 10.99 16.78 20.24
CA ALA A 15 9.81 16.06 20.74
C ALA A 15 9.01 15.36 19.64
N VAL A 16 8.89 15.95 18.44
CA VAL A 16 8.17 15.34 17.30
C VAL A 16 8.97 14.21 16.65
N ALA A 17 10.29 14.36 16.52
CA ALA A 17 11.15 13.29 16.00
C ALA A 17 11.26 12.09 16.96
N GLY A 18 11.27 12.36 18.28
CA GLY A 18 11.30 11.34 19.31
C GLY A 18 9.99 10.56 19.44
N SER A 19 8.83 11.23 19.29
CA SER A 19 7.52 10.56 19.32
C SER A 19 7.25 9.78 18.04
N VAL A 20 7.64 10.26 16.85
CA VAL A 20 7.52 9.49 15.59
C VAL A 20 8.44 8.27 15.61
N ALA A 21 9.68 8.38 16.08
CA ALA A 21 10.59 7.22 16.15
C ALA A 21 10.16 6.18 17.22
N ALA A 22 9.71 6.62 18.40
CA ALA A 22 9.17 5.72 19.42
C ALA A 22 7.82 5.10 19.00
N TRP A 23 6.99 5.84 18.26
CA TRP A 23 5.73 5.36 17.68
C TRP A 23 5.97 4.38 16.52
N LEU A 24 6.95 4.64 15.65
CA LEU A 24 7.40 3.72 14.59
C LEU A 24 7.98 2.41 15.16
N LEU A 25 8.69 2.47 16.30
CA LEU A 25 9.21 1.28 16.99
C LEU A 25 8.08 0.47 17.64
N LEU A 26 7.10 1.11 18.27
CA LEU A 26 5.89 0.46 18.81
C LEU A 26 4.97 -0.10 17.70
N ARG A 27 5.03 0.43 16.48
CA ARG A 27 4.24 0.00 15.30
C ARG A 27 4.82 -1.26 14.63
N ARG A 28 6.14 -1.42 14.64
CA ARG A 28 6.84 -2.57 14.04
C ARG A 28 6.49 -3.91 14.72
N ASP A 29 6.16 -3.89 16.00
CA ASP A 29 5.81 -5.09 16.76
C ASP A 29 4.34 -5.52 16.58
N ARG A 30 3.38 -4.59 16.41
CA ARG A 30 1.96 -4.94 16.26
C ARG A 30 1.62 -5.76 15.00
N TYR A 31 2.45 -5.69 13.96
CA TYR A 31 2.26 -6.46 12.71
C TYR A 31 3.11 -7.73 12.62
N ALA A 32 4.07 -7.92 13.52
CA ALA A 32 4.90 -9.12 13.58
C ALA A 32 4.24 -10.28 14.35
N GLU A 33 3.23 -9.98 15.19
CA GLU A 33 2.61 -10.96 16.11
C GLU A 33 1.42 -11.75 15.53
N VAL A 34 0.91 -11.43 14.34
CA VAL A 34 -0.15 -12.24 13.69
C VAL A 34 0.48 -13.34 12.82
N VAL A 35 1.30 -14.19 13.44
CA VAL A 35 1.72 -15.46 12.83
C VAL A 35 0.90 -16.55 13.50
N HIS A 36 -0.24 -16.89 12.91
CA HIS A 36 -0.85 -18.18 13.21
C HIS A 36 0.15 -19.26 12.76
N PRO A 37 0.58 -20.18 13.65
CA PRO A 37 1.43 -21.28 13.24
C PRO A 37 0.63 -22.14 12.25
N VAL A 38 0.99 -22.07 10.97
CA VAL A 38 0.43 -22.91 9.91
C VAL A 38 0.60 -24.37 10.31
N THR A 39 -0.46 -24.97 10.85
CA THR A 39 -0.49 -26.36 11.30
C THR A 39 -1.44 -27.13 10.40
N VAL A 40 -1.05 -27.27 9.13
CA VAL A 40 -1.74 -28.20 8.20
C VAL A 40 -1.68 -29.64 8.74
N ARG A 41 -0.65 -29.98 9.54
CA ARG A 41 -0.48 -31.31 10.13
C ARG A 41 -1.65 -31.65 11.07
N GLY A 42 -2.52 -32.54 10.60
CA GLY A 42 -3.68 -33.04 11.34
C GLY A 42 -5.00 -32.32 11.02
N ALA A 43 -4.98 -31.23 10.24
CA ALA A 43 -6.17 -30.48 9.85
C ALA A 43 -6.87 -31.07 8.61
N ILE A 44 -6.12 -31.79 7.77
CA ILE A 44 -6.62 -32.43 6.54
C ILE A 44 -6.23 -33.90 6.50
N ASP A 45 -6.91 -34.68 5.65
CA ASP A 45 -6.61 -36.11 5.54
C ASP A 45 -5.21 -36.35 4.93
N PRO A 46 -4.55 -37.48 5.26
CA PRO A 46 -3.18 -37.76 4.80
C PRO A 46 -3.03 -37.89 3.28
N VAL A 47 -4.11 -38.12 2.52
CA VAL A 47 -4.04 -38.20 1.06
C VAL A 47 -3.93 -36.79 0.49
N THR A 48 -4.79 -35.86 0.92
CA THR A 48 -4.73 -34.46 0.49
C THR A 48 -3.43 -33.79 0.96
N GLU A 49 -2.97 -34.07 2.19
CA GLU A 49 -1.67 -33.58 2.67
C GLU A 49 -0.53 -34.00 1.74
N ARG A 50 -0.45 -35.30 1.38
CA ARG A 50 0.56 -35.81 0.46
C ARG A 50 0.51 -35.14 -0.91
N LYS A 51 -0.69 -34.85 -1.42
CA LYS A 51 -0.82 -34.16 -2.72
C LYS A 51 -0.31 -32.73 -2.66
N ILE A 52 -0.68 -31.95 -1.63
CA ILE A 52 -0.21 -30.55 -1.45
C ILE A 52 1.31 -30.46 -1.40
N PHE A 53 1.99 -31.51 -0.94
CA PHE A 53 3.45 -31.58 -0.86
C PHE A 53 4.11 -32.42 -1.97
N ALA A 54 3.37 -32.82 -3.00
CA ALA A 54 3.91 -33.65 -4.09
C ALA A 54 4.94 -32.91 -4.95
N ASP A 55 5.96 -33.62 -5.42
CA ASP A 55 6.97 -33.09 -6.36
C ASP A 55 6.43 -32.98 -7.79
N GLU A 56 5.27 -33.56 -8.09
CA GLU A 56 4.62 -33.44 -9.39
C GLU A 56 3.68 -32.22 -9.39
N ARG A 57 3.92 -31.26 -10.30
CA ARG A 57 3.19 -29.99 -10.37
C ARG A 57 1.67 -30.15 -10.47
N GLU A 58 1.21 -31.09 -11.29
CA GLU A 58 -0.23 -31.34 -11.48
C GLU A 58 -0.86 -32.06 -10.27
N VAL A 59 -0.14 -32.97 -9.63
CA VAL A 59 -0.58 -33.62 -8.37
C VAL A 59 -0.68 -32.58 -7.25
N ARG A 60 0.29 -31.67 -7.17
CA ARG A 60 0.28 -30.56 -6.22
C ARG A 60 -0.89 -29.62 -6.45
N LEU A 61 -1.15 -29.25 -7.71
CA LEU A 61 -2.30 -28.43 -8.07
C LEU A 61 -3.62 -29.10 -7.70
N ALA A 62 -3.76 -30.40 -7.96
CA ALA A 62 -4.92 -31.18 -7.53
C ALA A 62 -5.08 -31.16 -6.00
N GLY A 63 -3.98 -31.28 -5.25
CA GLY A 63 -3.98 -31.15 -3.79
C GLY A 63 -4.49 -29.78 -3.31
N VAL A 64 -4.12 -28.69 -3.99
CA VAL A 64 -4.65 -27.35 -3.69
C VAL A 64 -6.16 -27.30 -3.94
N HIS A 65 -6.64 -27.81 -5.07
CA HIS A 65 -8.08 -27.83 -5.35
C HIS A 65 -8.88 -28.68 -4.35
N GLU A 66 -8.33 -29.83 -3.94
CA GLU A 66 -8.95 -30.70 -2.94
C GLU A 66 -9.03 -30.02 -1.57
N PHE A 67 -7.96 -29.31 -1.16
CA PHE A 67 -7.99 -28.55 0.09
C PHE A 67 -8.98 -27.38 0.03
N ALA A 68 -9.05 -26.67 -1.10
CA ALA A 68 -10.04 -25.62 -1.30
C ALA A 68 -11.47 -26.16 -1.16
N ALA A 69 -11.78 -27.30 -1.81
CA ALA A 69 -13.09 -27.95 -1.73
C ALA A 69 -13.42 -28.48 -0.32
N LEU A 70 -12.41 -28.82 0.48
CA LEU A 70 -12.58 -29.15 1.88
C LEU A 70 -12.91 -27.89 2.71
N ALA A 71 -12.16 -26.79 2.52
CA ALA A 71 -12.38 -25.51 3.18
C ALA A 71 -13.69 -24.79 2.77
N ASP A 72 -14.22 -25.09 1.59
CA ASP A 72 -15.56 -24.65 1.19
C ASP A 72 -16.63 -25.25 2.12
N ARG A 73 -16.46 -26.54 2.49
CA ARG A 73 -17.38 -27.31 3.34
C ARG A 73 -17.14 -27.07 4.83
N ASP A 74 -15.90 -26.83 5.23
CA ASP A 74 -15.52 -26.59 6.62
C ASP A 74 -14.89 -25.21 6.80
N PRO A 75 -15.65 -24.23 7.35
CA PRO A 75 -15.15 -22.89 7.61
C PRO A 75 -13.91 -22.82 8.50
N ALA A 76 -13.67 -23.82 9.37
CA ALA A 76 -12.50 -23.84 10.26
C ALA A 76 -11.18 -23.93 9.47
N LEU A 77 -11.22 -24.51 8.26
CA LEU A 77 -10.05 -24.74 7.42
C LEU A 77 -9.74 -23.59 6.45
N ARG A 78 -10.58 -22.56 6.38
CA ARG A 78 -10.46 -21.51 5.37
C ARG A 78 -9.19 -20.68 5.55
N GLN A 79 -8.89 -20.25 6.78
CA GLN A 79 -7.66 -19.49 7.02
C GLN A 79 -6.41 -20.38 6.84
N ASP A 80 -6.45 -21.64 7.28
CA ASP A 80 -5.37 -22.60 7.03
C ASP A 80 -5.10 -22.80 5.53
N PHE A 81 -6.17 -22.87 4.72
CA PHE A 81 -6.05 -22.89 3.27
C PHE A 81 -5.38 -21.62 2.75
N VAL A 82 -5.81 -20.44 3.18
CA VAL A 82 -5.25 -19.15 2.73
C VAL A 82 -3.76 -19.07 3.07
N ASP A 83 -3.37 -19.45 4.29
CA ASP A 83 -1.99 -19.42 4.72
C ASP A 83 -1.14 -20.42 3.91
N GLN A 84 -1.65 -21.64 3.72
CA GLN A 84 -1.00 -22.66 2.91
C GLN A 84 -0.95 -22.28 1.42
N PHE A 85 -1.94 -21.54 0.92
CA PHE A 85 -1.97 -21.05 -0.45
C PHE A 85 -0.77 -20.14 -0.73
N PHE A 86 -0.43 -19.23 0.19
CA PHE A 86 0.77 -18.39 0.06
C PHE A 86 2.06 -19.21 0.15
N VAL A 87 2.09 -20.30 0.92
CA VAL A 87 3.21 -21.27 0.87
C VAL A 87 3.33 -21.88 -0.52
N GLN A 88 2.22 -22.26 -1.16
CA GLN A 88 2.24 -22.82 -2.51
C GLN A 88 2.68 -21.79 -3.56
N LEU A 89 2.25 -20.53 -3.46
CA LEU A 89 2.69 -19.47 -4.37
C LEU A 89 4.21 -19.25 -4.36
N GLY A 90 4.83 -19.43 -3.19
CA GLY A 90 6.27 -19.26 -2.97
C GLY A 90 7.12 -20.48 -3.34
N TYR A 91 6.52 -21.58 -3.82
CA TYR A 91 7.28 -22.78 -4.16
C TYR A 91 8.20 -22.52 -5.36
N GLY A 92 9.47 -22.94 -5.25
CA GLY A 92 10.57 -22.58 -6.15
C GLY A 92 10.57 -23.25 -7.52
N TRP A 93 9.43 -23.33 -8.21
CA TRP A 93 9.36 -23.83 -9.59
C TRP A 93 10.10 -22.90 -10.57
N PRO A 94 10.80 -23.44 -11.58
CA PRO A 94 11.43 -22.62 -12.64
C PRO A 94 10.44 -21.68 -13.36
N GLU A 95 9.17 -22.10 -13.49
CA GLU A 95 8.08 -21.31 -14.08
C GLU A 95 7.14 -20.73 -13.01
N SER A 96 7.69 -20.01 -12.03
CA SER A 96 6.93 -19.45 -10.91
C SER A 96 5.72 -18.61 -11.35
N ALA A 97 5.86 -17.82 -12.42
CA ALA A 97 4.77 -17.00 -12.96
C ALA A 97 3.58 -17.85 -13.45
N ALA A 98 3.85 -18.88 -14.27
CA ALA A 98 2.82 -19.76 -14.78
C ALA A 98 2.19 -20.61 -13.66
N TRP A 99 2.95 -20.93 -12.62
CA TRP A 99 2.45 -21.62 -11.44
C TRP A 99 1.48 -20.74 -10.66
N GLN A 100 1.88 -19.51 -10.31
CA GLN A 100 1.01 -18.56 -9.60
C GLN A 100 -0.26 -18.23 -10.40
N ALA A 101 -0.16 -18.11 -11.73
CA ALA A 101 -1.30 -17.89 -12.60
C ALA A 101 -2.37 -18.99 -12.53
N LYS A 102 -1.98 -20.26 -12.30
CA LYS A 102 -2.92 -21.37 -12.08
C LYS A 102 -3.58 -21.31 -10.69
N LEU A 103 -2.87 -20.77 -9.69
CA LEU A 103 -3.33 -20.74 -8.30
C LEU A 103 -4.28 -19.57 -8.01
N TRP A 104 -4.00 -18.36 -8.49
CA TRP A 104 -4.79 -17.16 -8.19
C TRP A 104 -6.32 -17.31 -8.37
N PRO A 105 -6.82 -17.95 -9.45
CA PRO A 105 -8.26 -18.15 -9.62
C PRO A 105 -8.92 -18.91 -8.46
N VAL A 106 -8.19 -19.84 -7.82
CA VAL A 106 -8.70 -20.66 -6.71
C VAL A 106 -9.02 -19.79 -5.51
N LEU A 107 -8.07 -18.96 -5.06
CA LEU A 107 -8.29 -18.08 -3.91
C LEU A 107 -9.24 -16.92 -4.28
N ARG A 108 -9.05 -16.29 -5.45
CA ARG A 108 -9.80 -15.09 -5.84
C ARG A 108 -11.31 -15.30 -5.83
N MET A 109 -11.80 -16.45 -6.31
CA MET A 109 -13.24 -16.74 -6.30
C MET A 109 -13.82 -16.76 -4.89
N ARG A 110 -13.03 -17.15 -3.89
CA ARG A 110 -13.45 -17.24 -2.48
C ARG A 110 -13.32 -15.93 -1.73
N LEU A 111 -12.63 -14.94 -2.29
CA LEU A 111 -12.51 -13.61 -1.68
C LEU A 111 -13.52 -12.60 -2.24
N ARG A 112 -14.35 -12.96 -3.22
CA ARG A 112 -15.34 -12.05 -3.79
C ARG A 112 -16.69 -12.25 -3.11
N ARG A 113 -17.25 -11.18 -2.54
CA ARG A 113 -18.56 -11.19 -1.85
C ARG A 113 -19.71 -11.71 -2.71
N GLU A 114 -19.64 -11.48 -4.02
CA GLU A 114 -20.66 -11.93 -5.00
C GLU A 114 -20.58 -13.44 -5.32
N SER A 115 -19.52 -14.11 -4.89
CA SER A 115 -19.31 -15.52 -5.14
C SER A 115 -20.16 -16.39 -4.22
N PRO A 116 -20.75 -17.49 -4.71
CA PRO A 116 -21.41 -18.47 -3.85
C PRO A 116 -20.44 -19.15 -2.87
N GLU A 117 -19.14 -19.16 -3.18
CA GLU A 117 -18.07 -19.72 -2.35
C GLU A 117 -17.34 -18.64 -1.53
N PHE A 118 -17.98 -17.50 -1.25
CA PHE A 118 -17.35 -16.41 -0.51
C PHE A 118 -16.95 -16.81 0.92
N TRP A 119 -15.71 -16.52 1.28
CA TRP A 119 -15.12 -16.73 2.59
C TRP A 119 -14.93 -15.37 3.30
N PRO A 120 -15.84 -14.99 4.21
CA PRO A 120 -15.71 -13.72 4.92
C PRO A 120 -14.58 -13.75 5.94
N GLY A 121 -13.97 -12.61 6.20
CA GLY A 121 -13.06 -12.44 7.33
C GLY A 121 -11.64 -12.99 7.12
N MET A 122 -11.28 -13.38 5.89
CA MET A 122 -9.97 -13.95 5.57
C MET A 122 -8.86 -12.90 5.66
N ASP A 123 -7.71 -13.32 6.16
CA ASP A 123 -6.51 -12.49 6.21
C ASP A 123 -5.44 -12.96 5.24
N LEU A 124 -4.76 -12.01 4.60
CA LEU A 124 -3.67 -12.30 3.68
C LEU A 124 -2.33 -11.95 4.35
N HIS A 125 -1.51 -12.97 4.64
CA HIS A 125 -0.22 -12.81 5.32
C HIS A 125 0.94 -13.50 4.55
N PRO A 126 1.21 -13.13 3.29
CA PRO A 126 2.38 -13.66 2.61
C PRO A 126 3.68 -13.28 3.33
N LYS A 127 4.57 -14.26 3.52
CA LYS A 127 5.98 -13.98 3.79
C LYS A 127 6.59 -13.17 2.64
N PRO A 128 7.68 -12.40 2.87
CA PRO A 128 8.36 -11.69 1.80
C PRO A 128 8.68 -12.62 0.63
N MET A 129 8.07 -12.34 -0.53
CA MET A 129 8.15 -13.19 -1.71
C MET A 129 7.96 -12.38 -3.00
N VAL A 130 8.06 -13.06 -4.13
CA VAL A 130 7.81 -12.49 -5.46
C VAL A 130 6.43 -12.92 -5.92
N LEU A 131 5.56 -11.94 -6.21
CA LEU A 131 4.23 -12.18 -6.76
C LEU A 131 4.14 -11.69 -8.20
N HIS A 132 3.61 -12.55 -9.06
CA HIS A 132 3.35 -12.31 -10.48
C HIS A 132 1.85 -12.11 -10.70
N GLU A 133 1.48 -11.04 -11.42
CA GLU A 133 0.11 -10.73 -11.86
C GLU A 133 -0.95 -10.94 -10.77
N VAL A 134 -0.97 -10.04 -9.77
CA VAL A 134 -1.93 -10.12 -8.67
C VAL A 134 -3.25 -9.46 -9.07
N ASP A 135 -4.35 -10.20 -8.98
CA ASP A 135 -5.70 -9.70 -9.25
C ASP A 135 -6.62 -9.97 -8.05
N LEU A 136 -6.83 -8.93 -7.25
CA LEU A 136 -7.76 -8.90 -6.13
C LEU A 136 -8.90 -7.89 -6.37
N ARG A 137 -9.23 -7.62 -7.65
CA ARG A 137 -10.32 -6.73 -8.00
C ARG A 137 -11.65 -7.24 -7.46
N GLY A 138 -12.36 -6.38 -6.73
CA GLY A 138 -13.64 -6.68 -6.10
C GLY A 138 -13.57 -7.72 -4.96
N CYS A 139 -12.37 -8.04 -4.45
CA CYS A 139 -12.22 -8.93 -3.31
C CYS A 139 -12.49 -8.19 -1.99
N GLU A 140 -13.05 -8.88 -1.02
CA GLU A 140 -13.26 -8.45 0.36
C GLU A 140 -12.39 -9.32 1.28
N VAL A 141 -11.50 -8.69 2.05
CA VAL A 141 -10.63 -9.35 3.03
C VAL A 141 -10.63 -8.56 4.33
N ARG A 142 -10.28 -9.22 5.44
CA ARG A 142 -10.17 -8.56 6.74
C ARG A 142 -8.86 -7.80 6.82
N ASN A 143 -7.73 -8.49 7.02
CA ASN A 143 -6.41 -7.85 7.04
C ASN A 143 -5.56 -8.29 5.85
N ALA A 144 -4.61 -7.45 5.42
CA ALA A 144 -3.70 -7.80 4.33
C ALA A 144 -2.30 -7.23 4.52
N PHE A 145 -1.30 -8.09 4.68
CA PHE A 145 0.07 -7.72 5.00
C PHE A 145 1.04 -8.23 3.94
N PHE A 146 1.30 -7.37 2.95
CA PHE A 146 2.24 -7.55 1.86
C PHE A 146 3.58 -6.86 2.12
N SER A 147 3.97 -6.70 3.40
CA SER A 147 5.21 -6.03 3.78
C SER A 147 6.41 -6.74 3.11
N ARG A 148 7.25 -5.95 2.42
CA ARG A 148 8.45 -6.42 1.69
C ARG A 148 8.16 -7.45 0.59
N VAL A 149 6.93 -7.53 0.09
CA VAL A 149 6.59 -8.31 -1.11
C VAL A 149 7.05 -7.57 -2.37
N ARG A 150 7.52 -8.31 -3.37
CA ARG A 150 7.88 -7.78 -4.69
C ARG A 150 6.84 -8.18 -5.73
N PHE A 151 6.04 -7.24 -6.18
CA PHE A 151 5.08 -7.41 -7.27
C PHE A 151 5.79 -7.15 -8.60
N VAL A 152 6.05 -8.21 -9.37
CA VAL A 152 6.81 -8.13 -10.64
C VAL A 152 5.95 -8.02 -11.89
N GLY A 153 4.68 -8.43 -11.79
CA GLY A 153 3.64 -8.16 -12.79
C GLY A 153 2.75 -6.99 -12.39
N ASP A 154 1.68 -6.76 -13.14
CA ASP A 154 0.65 -5.81 -12.74
C ASP A 154 -0.03 -6.27 -11.43
N ALA A 155 -0.41 -5.34 -10.57
CA ALA A 155 -1.14 -5.61 -9.34
C ALA A 155 -2.45 -4.81 -9.31
N ARG A 156 -3.58 -5.50 -9.24
CA ARG A 156 -4.92 -4.91 -9.38
C ARG A 156 -5.74 -5.17 -8.13
N PHE A 157 -6.11 -4.09 -7.45
CA PHE A 157 -6.94 -4.06 -6.24
C PHE A 157 -8.21 -3.22 -6.46
N ASP A 158 -8.59 -2.98 -7.71
CA ASP A 158 -9.72 -2.13 -8.07
C ASP A 158 -11.01 -2.60 -7.40
N GLY A 159 -11.69 -1.71 -6.68
CA GLY A 159 -12.92 -2.03 -5.94
C GLY A 159 -12.75 -3.03 -4.80
N ALA A 160 -11.52 -3.37 -4.40
CA ALA A 160 -11.28 -4.24 -3.25
C ALA A 160 -11.72 -3.55 -1.94
N VAL A 161 -12.11 -4.35 -0.96
CA VAL A 161 -12.50 -3.91 0.38
C VAL A 161 -11.59 -4.58 1.39
N PHE A 162 -10.83 -3.79 2.13
CA PHE A 162 -10.04 -4.24 3.28
C PHE A 162 -10.75 -3.78 4.54
N ALA A 163 -11.36 -4.69 5.30
CA ALA A 163 -12.16 -4.32 6.46
C ALA A 163 -11.30 -3.89 7.67
N GLY A 164 -10.07 -4.40 7.75
CA GLY A 164 -9.07 -4.10 8.77
C GLY A 164 -7.76 -3.57 8.18
N PRO A 165 -6.67 -3.58 8.95
CA PRO A 165 -5.42 -2.96 8.56
C PRO A 165 -4.77 -3.58 7.32
N VAL A 166 -4.10 -2.74 6.54
CA VAL A 166 -3.36 -3.14 5.34
C VAL A 166 -1.92 -2.63 5.42
N SER A 167 -0.95 -3.45 5.07
CA SER A 167 0.45 -3.00 4.94
C SER A 167 1.09 -3.49 3.66
N PHE A 168 1.72 -2.55 2.97
CA PHE A 168 2.62 -2.71 1.84
C PHE A 168 4.01 -2.17 2.18
N GLU A 169 4.32 -2.03 3.48
CA GLU A 169 5.56 -1.41 3.96
C GLU A 169 6.79 -2.05 3.30
N GLY A 170 7.65 -1.22 2.69
CA GLY A 170 8.88 -1.67 2.04
C GLY A 170 8.68 -2.61 0.84
N SER A 171 7.45 -2.74 0.33
CA SER A 171 7.16 -3.50 -0.89
C SER A 171 7.65 -2.78 -2.15
N CYS A 172 7.70 -3.50 -3.27
CA CYS A 172 8.06 -2.95 -4.56
C CYS A 172 7.07 -3.39 -5.65
N PHE A 173 6.45 -2.41 -6.31
CA PHE A 173 5.63 -2.59 -7.51
C PHE A 173 6.48 -2.28 -8.74
N ALA A 174 6.97 -3.32 -9.42
CA ALA A 174 7.85 -3.18 -10.57
C ALA A 174 7.10 -2.76 -11.86
N ARG A 175 5.79 -3.00 -11.91
CA ARG A 175 4.89 -2.64 -13.01
C ARG A 175 3.74 -1.76 -12.50
N HIS A 176 2.60 -1.76 -13.17
CA HIS A 176 1.49 -0.90 -12.81
C HIS A 176 0.76 -1.47 -11.58
N VAL A 177 0.33 -0.58 -10.70
CA VAL A 177 -0.58 -0.93 -9.60
C VAL A 177 -1.81 -0.04 -9.64
N SER A 178 -2.97 -0.64 -9.42
CA SER A 178 -4.24 0.08 -9.35
C SER A 178 -5.03 -0.29 -8.11
N PHE A 179 -5.45 0.73 -7.38
CA PHE A 179 -6.35 0.72 -6.24
C PHE A 179 -7.62 1.52 -6.57
N ALA A 180 -8.05 1.57 -7.83
CA ALA A 180 -9.17 2.42 -8.21
C ALA A 180 -10.45 2.00 -7.47
N GLY A 181 -11.06 2.92 -6.73
CA GLY A 181 -12.26 2.64 -5.95
C GLY A 181 -12.05 1.69 -4.76
N THR A 182 -10.82 1.40 -4.35
CA THR A 182 -10.54 0.56 -3.18
C THR A 182 -11.03 1.24 -1.89
N ARG A 183 -11.55 0.44 -0.95
CA ARG A 183 -11.92 0.88 0.39
C ARG A 183 -10.96 0.32 1.44
N PHE A 184 -10.29 1.20 2.17
CA PHE A 184 -9.49 0.87 3.35
C PHE A 184 -10.34 1.15 4.61
N GLY A 185 -10.80 0.10 5.26
CA GLY A 185 -11.69 0.14 6.43
C GLY A 185 -10.99 0.51 7.74
N ALA A 186 -9.66 0.42 7.77
CA ALA A 186 -8.79 0.86 8.85
C ALA A 186 -7.50 1.45 8.23
N ASP A 187 -6.46 1.55 9.05
CA ASP A 187 -5.17 2.10 8.64
C ASP A 187 -4.53 1.33 7.47
N ALA A 188 -3.91 2.08 6.56
CA ALA A 188 -3.23 1.56 5.39
C ALA A 188 -1.81 2.11 5.27
N ASP A 189 -0.84 1.21 5.17
CA ASP A 189 0.58 1.52 5.23
C ASP A 189 1.28 1.22 3.91
N PHE A 190 1.84 2.26 3.28
CA PHE A 190 2.69 2.21 2.09
C PHE A 190 4.06 2.87 2.35
N GLU A 191 4.51 2.91 3.60
CA GLU A 191 5.79 3.49 3.95
C GLU A 191 6.93 2.74 3.24
N ARG A 192 7.91 3.50 2.76
CA ARG A 192 9.09 2.97 2.05
C ARG A 192 8.75 2.11 0.82
N THR A 193 7.50 2.11 0.35
CA THR A 193 7.09 1.39 -0.86
C THR A 193 7.69 2.04 -2.09
N THR A 194 8.16 1.23 -3.03
CA THR A 194 8.64 1.71 -4.34
C THR A 194 7.65 1.36 -5.44
N PHE A 195 7.13 2.38 -6.11
CA PHE A 195 6.29 2.27 -7.30
C PHE A 195 7.12 2.63 -8.53
N THR A 196 7.47 1.61 -9.32
CA THR A 196 8.26 1.79 -10.54
C THR A 196 7.36 2.15 -11.72
N GLY A 197 6.23 1.45 -11.86
CA GLY A 197 5.19 1.78 -12.84
C GLY A 197 4.18 2.79 -12.30
N THR A 198 3.12 3.02 -13.07
CA THR A 198 2.02 3.90 -12.67
C THR A 198 1.36 3.38 -11.39
N ALA A 199 1.13 4.27 -10.43
CA ALA A 199 0.41 3.98 -9.21
C ALA A 199 -0.93 4.75 -9.20
N ALA A 200 -2.03 4.02 -9.34
CA ALA A 200 -3.37 4.60 -9.42
C ALA A 200 -4.14 4.37 -8.11
N PHE A 201 -4.59 5.45 -7.49
CA PHE A 201 -5.49 5.48 -6.33
C PHE A 201 -6.73 6.36 -6.57
N PRO A 202 -7.34 6.40 -7.79
CA PRO A 202 -8.46 7.28 -8.02
C PRO A 202 -9.68 6.80 -7.24
N ARG A 203 -10.39 7.74 -6.60
CA ARG A 203 -11.62 7.47 -5.85
C ARG A 203 -11.49 6.41 -4.75
N ILE A 204 -10.31 6.27 -4.14
CA ILE A 204 -10.18 5.47 -2.92
C ILE A 204 -10.97 6.10 -1.77
N THR A 205 -11.39 5.28 -0.82
CA THR A 205 -11.99 5.72 0.45
C THR A 205 -11.20 5.13 1.60
N THR A 206 -10.82 5.96 2.57
CA THR A 206 -10.20 5.50 3.83
C THR A 206 -11.10 5.78 5.02
N HIS A 207 -11.02 4.90 6.02
CA HIS A 207 -11.68 5.02 7.32
C HIS A 207 -10.67 5.06 8.48
N GLY A 208 -9.39 5.21 8.16
CA GLY A 208 -8.27 5.36 9.08
C GLY A 208 -7.13 6.10 8.39
N GLN A 209 -5.97 6.11 9.02
CA GLN A 209 -4.80 6.84 8.54
C GLN A 209 -4.17 6.15 7.32
N LEU A 210 -3.56 6.94 6.43
CA LEU A 210 -2.91 6.45 5.23
C LEU A 210 -1.48 7.00 5.12
N TRP A 211 -0.47 6.13 5.08
CA TRP A 211 0.93 6.57 5.09
C TRP A 211 1.67 6.17 3.83
N PHE A 212 2.38 7.12 3.24
CA PHE A 212 3.30 6.95 2.12
C PHE A 212 4.69 7.49 2.48
N ASP A 213 5.06 7.49 3.76
CA ASP A 213 6.29 8.12 4.20
C ASP A 213 7.51 7.44 3.58
N ALA A 214 8.42 8.26 3.06
CA ALA A 214 9.58 7.82 2.29
C ALA A 214 9.26 6.91 1.08
N ALA A 215 8.00 6.87 0.61
CA ALA A 215 7.63 6.15 -0.60
C ALA A 215 8.24 6.81 -1.84
N ARG A 216 8.46 6.00 -2.88
CA ARG A 216 9.09 6.46 -4.14
C ARG A 216 8.17 6.16 -5.32
N PHE A 217 7.70 7.21 -5.97
CA PHE A 217 6.87 7.14 -7.16
C PHE A 217 7.68 7.52 -8.40
N SER A 218 8.04 6.52 -9.19
CA SER A 218 8.93 6.71 -10.34
C SER A 218 8.19 7.18 -11.59
N ALA A 219 6.93 6.74 -11.75
CA ALA A 219 6.07 7.07 -12.87
C ALA A 219 4.85 7.92 -12.41
N ARG A 220 3.80 7.94 -13.24
CA ARG A 220 2.57 8.69 -12.94
C ARG A 220 1.92 8.17 -11.66
N THR A 221 1.45 9.09 -10.83
CA THR A 221 0.66 8.80 -9.62
C THR A 221 -0.66 9.56 -9.66
N ASP A 222 -1.75 8.89 -9.31
CA ASP A 222 -3.10 9.45 -9.44
C ASP A 222 -3.93 9.24 -8.18
N PHE A 223 -4.24 10.33 -7.46
CA PHE A 223 -5.15 10.36 -6.31
C PHE A 223 -6.46 11.10 -6.63
N THR A 224 -6.85 11.18 -7.91
CA THR A 224 -8.00 11.97 -8.35
C THR A 224 -9.29 11.51 -7.67
N GLY A 225 -9.96 12.45 -7.00
CA GLY A 225 -11.22 12.20 -6.29
C GLY A 225 -11.11 11.24 -5.10
N ALA A 226 -9.90 10.99 -4.58
CA ALA A 226 -9.71 10.22 -3.36
C ALA A 226 -10.36 10.91 -2.16
N ALA A 227 -10.96 10.14 -1.26
CA ALA A 227 -11.62 10.63 -0.05
C ALA A 227 -10.99 10.00 1.20
N PHE A 228 -10.43 10.84 2.05
CA PHE A 228 -9.71 10.44 3.27
C PHE A 228 -10.48 10.94 4.50
N SER A 229 -10.77 10.04 5.44
CA SER A 229 -11.47 10.39 6.67
C SER A 229 -10.56 10.92 7.77
N ASP A 230 -9.26 10.69 7.66
CA ASP A 230 -8.24 10.94 8.66
C ASP A 230 -6.94 11.38 7.96
N ASP A 231 -5.89 11.63 8.74
CA ASP A 231 -4.61 12.12 8.26
C ASP A 231 -4.00 11.23 7.17
N VAL A 232 -3.44 11.88 6.14
CA VAL A 232 -2.63 11.21 5.12
C VAL A 232 -1.26 11.83 5.09
N SER A 233 -0.24 10.97 5.18
CA SER A 233 1.15 11.40 5.19
C SER A 233 1.90 10.95 3.94
N PHE A 234 2.65 11.88 3.36
CA PHE A 234 3.60 11.71 2.28
C PHE A 234 4.97 12.27 2.67
N ASP A 235 5.29 12.22 3.96
CA ASP A 235 6.51 12.82 4.48
C ASP A 235 7.74 12.15 3.86
N CYS A 236 8.67 12.97 3.38
CA CYS A 236 9.86 12.55 2.65
C CYS A 236 9.58 11.68 1.39
N ALA A 237 8.33 11.65 0.89
CA ALA A 237 7.98 10.93 -0.32
C ALA A 237 8.60 11.59 -1.57
N GLY A 238 8.99 10.78 -2.54
CA GLY A 238 9.59 11.23 -3.80
C GLY A 238 8.68 10.98 -4.98
N PHE A 239 8.22 12.05 -5.64
CA PHE A 239 7.46 12.00 -6.88
C PHE A 239 8.38 12.36 -8.06
N ALA A 240 8.95 11.35 -8.71
CA ALA A 240 9.77 11.53 -9.91
C ALA A 240 8.89 11.81 -11.13
N GLY A 241 7.79 11.07 -11.26
CA GLY A 241 6.79 11.27 -12.32
C GLY A 241 5.71 12.31 -11.97
N PRO A 242 4.74 12.53 -12.88
CA PRO A 242 3.59 13.39 -12.63
C PRO A 242 2.70 12.85 -11.50
N VAL A 243 2.27 13.73 -10.59
CA VAL A 243 1.28 13.41 -9.53
C VAL A 243 0.07 14.34 -9.62
N THR A 244 -1.12 13.78 -9.45
CA THR A 244 -2.38 14.54 -9.34
C THR A 244 -3.11 14.17 -8.05
N PHE A 245 -3.55 15.20 -7.33
CA PHE A 245 -4.45 15.17 -6.19
C PHE A 245 -5.77 15.87 -6.53
N ARG A 246 -6.11 15.95 -7.83
CA ARG A 246 -7.28 16.69 -8.30
C ARG A 246 -8.55 16.21 -7.60
N ASP A 247 -9.31 17.15 -7.06
CA ASP A 247 -10.55 16.89 -6.32
C ASP A 247 -10.41 15.89 -5.15
N ALA A 248 -9.19 15.64 -4.66
CA ALA A 248 -8.97 14.84 -3.46
C ALA A 248 -9.47 15.59 -2.22
N ARG A 249 -10.09 14.86 -1.30
CA ARG A 249 -10.72 15.43 -0.11
C ARG A 249 -10.21 14.71 1.12
N CYS A 250 -9.51 15.43 1.98
CA CYS A 250 -9.13 14.96 3.31
C CYS A 250 -10.01 15.66 4.35
N ALA A 251 -10.60 14.92 5.28
CA ALA A 251 -11.33 15.49 6.41
C ALA A 251 -10.39 16.06 7.49
N ALA A 252 -9.15 15.59 7.52
CA ALA A 252 -8.10 16.01 8.44
C ALA A 252 -6.90 16.59 7.66
N ASP A 253 -5.66 16.33 8.08
CA ASP A 253 -4.48 16.98 7.52
C ASP A 253 -3.86 16.18 6.37
N LEU A 254 -3.24 16.91 5.44
CA LEU A 254 -2.39 16.33 4.39
C LEU A 254 -0.94 16.77 4.59
N LEU A 255 -0.09 15.79 4.93
CA LEU A 255 1.31 16.00 5.30
C LEU A 255 2.23 15.66 4.11
N PHE A 256 3.11 16.59 3.76
CA PHE A 256 4.11 16.47 2.69
C PHE A 256 5.48 16.98 3.14
N GLY A 257 5.77 16.92 4.45
CA GLY A 257 7.00 17.39 5.05
C GLY A 257 8.23 16.79 4.36
N GLY A 258 9.11 17.62 3.81
CA GLY A 258 10.31 17.14 3.11
C GLY A 258 10.05 16.40 1.78
N ALA A 259 8.80 16.31 1.30
CA ALA A 259 8.46 15.64 0.05
C ALA A 259 9.15 16.30 -1.16
N ARG A 260 9.42 15.52 -2.21
CA ARG A 260 10.17 15.97 -3.40
C ARG A 260 9.37 15.77 -4.67
N PHE A 261 9.02 16.86 -5.35
CA PHE A 261 8.28 16.86 -6.62
C PHE A 261 9.20 17.18 -7.80
N SER A 262 9.65 16.16 -8.53
CA SER A 262 10.42 16.35 -9.76
C SER A 262 9.50 16.64 -10.94
N GLY A 263 8.42 15.87 -11.08
CA GLY A 263 7.42 16.02 -12.13
C GLY A 263 6.38 17.10 -11.89
N HIS A 264 5.30 17.02 -12.69
CA HIS A 264 4.08 17.81 -12.50
C HIS A 264 3.42 17.47 -11.17
N ALA A 265 2.85 18.47 -10.51
CA ALA A 265 2.06 18.31 -9.30
C ALA A 265 0.78 19.13 -9.42
N ASP A 266 -0.38 18.48 -9.33
CA ASP A 266 -1.66 19.12 -9.54
C ASP A 266 -2.59 18.92 -8.33
N PHE A 267 -2.79 19.99 -7.56
CA PHE A 267 -3.69 20.03 -6.41
C PHE A 267 -5.01 20.76 -6.74
N THR A 268 -5.39 20.88 -8.02
CA THR A 268 -6.62 21.58 -8.41
C THR A 268 -7.84 20.96 -7.75
N GLY A 269 -8.60 21.73 -6.96
CA GLY A 269 -9.80 21.25 -6.26
C GLY A 269 -9.51 20.36 -5.04
N ALA A 270 -8.24 20.14 -4.68
CA ALA A 270 -7.89 19.40 -3.47
C ALA A 270 -8.27 20.18 -2.21
N THR A 271 -8.77 19.48 -1.20
CA THR A 271 -9.20 20.07 0.09
C THR A 271 -8.70 19.22 1.27
N ALA A 272 -8.35 19.88 2.38
CA ALA A 272 -7.91 19.31 3.64
C ALA A 272 -8.21 20.32 4.77
N ALA A 273 -8.13 19.90 6.03
CA ALA A 273 -8.14 20.83 7.16
C ALA A 273 -6.92 21.75 7.09
N ASP A 274 -5.73 21.17 6.99
CA ASP A 274 -4.50 21.87 6.64
C ASP A 274 -3.62 21.09 5.64
N PHE A 275 -2.81 21.84 4.90
CA PHE A 275 -1.75 21.30 4.05
C PHE A 275 -0.38 21.65 4.64
N PHE A 276 0.43 20.64 4.94
CA PHE A 276 1.77 20.80 5.52
C PHE A 276 2.86 20.45 4.50
N LEU A 277 3.37 21.46 3.79
CA LEU A 277 4.45 21.28 2.80
C LEU A 277 5.81 21.83 3.31
N THR A 278 5.99 21.93 4.63
CA THR A 278 7.22 22.47 5.22
C THR A 278 8.43 21.62 4.83
N GLY A 279 9.45 22.24 4.26
CA GLY A 279 10.64 21.54 3.76
C GLY A 279 10.42 20.72 2.48
N ALA A 280 9.19 20.68 1.95
CA ALA A 280 8.93 20.08 0.65
C ALA A 280 9.63 20.90 -0.45
N ARG A 281 10.07 20.22 -1.51
CA ARG A 281 10.85 20.83 -2.59
C ARG A 281 10.30 20.43 -3.94
N ALA A 282 10.41 21.31 -4.93
CA ALA A 282 10.08 21.00 -6.31
C ALA A 282 11.15 21.48 -7.30
N ARG A 283 11.30 20.77 -8.42
CA ARG A 283 12.23 21.15 -9.49
C ARG A 283 11.83 22.45 -10.17
N THR A 284 12.74 23.33 -10.54
CA THR A 284 12.41 24.66 -11.10
C THR A 284 12.20 24.69 -12.62
N ASP A 285 11.96 23.53 -13.24
CA ASP A 285 11.84 23.39 -14.70
C ASP A 285 10.64 24.15 -15.27
N ALA A 286 10.89 24.99 -16.28
CA ALA A 286 9.92 25.95 -16.81
C ALA A 286 8.69 25.29 -17.50
N HIS A 287 8.83 24.07 -18.01
CA HIS A 287 7.76 23.34 -18.71
C HIS A 287 6.85 22.55 -17.76
N VAL A 288 7.21 22.46 -16.48
CA VAL A 288 6.44 21.70 -15.51
C VAL A 288 5.31 22.55 -14.95
N ARG A 289 4.08 22.27 -15.40
CA ARG A 289 2.86 22.84 -14.80
C ARG A 289 2.69 22.29 -13.38
N ARG A 290 2.50 23.20 -12.41
CA ARG A 290 2.17 22.86 -11.04
C ARG A 290 1.09 23.78 -10.49
N THR A 291 0.15 23.19 -9.78
CA THR A 291 -0.89 23.89 -9.03
C THR A 291 -0.73 23.45 -7.59
N TRP A 292 -0.26 24.34 -6.72
CA TRP A 292 -0.08 24.05 -5.29
C TRP A 292 -1.38 24.30 -4.52
N PRO A 293 -1.57 23.68 -3.35
CA PRO A 293 -2.73 23.96 -2.51
C PRO A 293 -2.74 25.43 -2.06
N PRO A 294 -3.92 25.95 -1.63
CA PRO A 294 -4.04 27.34 -1.19
C PRO A 294 -3.00 27.73 -0.13
N GLY A 295 -2.45 28.94 -0.25
CA GLY A 295 -1.45 29.45 0.68
C GLY A 295 -0.04 28.92 0.49
N TRP A 296 0.21 28.04 -0.49
CA TRP A 296 1.54 27.52 -0.78
C TRP A 296 2.04 27.95 -2.17
N VAL A 297 3.30 28.39 -2.20
CA VAL A 297 4.01 28.75 -3.42
C VAL A 297 5.40 28.17 -3.38
N LEU A 298 5.99 27.96 -4.55
CA LEU A 298 7.42 27.65 -4.60
C LEU A 298 8.19 28.94 -4.21
N GLY A 299 9.17 28.83 -3.31
CA GLY A 299 10.01 29.91 -2.78
C GLY A 299 10.80 30.66 -3.86
N PRO A 300 11.59 31.70 -3.50
CA PRO A 300 11.43 33.08 -3.94
C PRO A 300 11.29 33.29 -5.46
N PRO A 301 10.62 34.38 -5.87
CA PRO A 301 10.24 34.61 -7.25
C PRO A 301 11.45 34.74 -8.20
N ARG A 302 11.14 34.59 -9.49
CA ARG A 302 12.04 34.45 -10.66
C ARG A 302 13.16 35.50 -10.75
N PRO A 303 14.25 35.21 -11.51
CA PRO A 303 14.42 34.05 -12.39
C PRO A 303 14.97 32.82 -11.66
N ARG A 304 14.24 31.70 -11.79
CA ARG A 304 14.71 30.40 -11.31
C ARG A 304 15.55 29.76 -12.40
N LYS A 305 16.72 29.25 -12.04
CA LYS A 305 17.55 28.45 -12.95
C LYS A 305 16.85 27.10 -13.20
N PRO A 306 16.59 26.68 -14.44
CA PRO A 306 16.05 25.34 -14.74
C PRO A 306 16.94 24.23 -14.15
N GLY A 307 16.37 23.07 -13.82
CA GLY A 307 17.11 21.94 -13.26
C GLY A 307 17.54 22.08 -11.79
N HIS A 308 17.16 23.14 -11.07
CA HIS A 308 17.43 23.28 -9.64
C HIS A 308 16.23 22.85 -8.77
N TRP A 309 16.44 22.76 -7.46
CA TRP A 309 15.39 22.54 -6.48
C TRP A 309 15.07 23.85 -5.76
N ALA A 310 13.79 24.12 -5.54
CA ALA A 310 13.32 25.22 -4.71
C ALA A 310 12.36 24.68 -3.64
N ASP A 311 12.38 25.31 -2.47
CA ASP A 311 11.53 24.92 -1.34
C ASP A 311 10.12 25.46 -1.53
N LEU A 312 9.12 24.77 -1.00
CA LEU A 312 7.76 25.26 -0.88
C LEU A 312 7.65 26.11 0.38
N THR A 313 7.03 27.28 0.24
CA THR A 313 6.87 28.26 1.31
C THR A 313 5.42 28.72 1.39
N ARG A 314 4.96 29.09 2.58
CA ARG A 314 3.68 29.80 2.70
C ARG A 314 3.75 31.16 1.99
N ALA A 315 2.71 31.48 1.25
CA ALA A 315 2.55 32.73 0.50
C ALA A 315 2.23 33.91 1.42
#